data_AF-A0A8X6Y869-F1
#
_entry.id   AF-A0A8X6Y869-F1
#
_cell.length_a   1.000
_cell.length_b   1.000
_cell.length_c   1.000
_cell.angle_alpha   90.00
_cell.angle_beta   90.00
_cell.angle_gamma   90.00
#
_symmetry.space_group_name_H-M   'P 1'
#
loop_
_entity.id
_entity.type
_entity.pdbx_description
1 polymer ?
#
loop_
_entity_poly.entity_id
_entity_poly.type
_entity_poly.pdbx_seq_one_letter_code
_entity_poly.pdbx_strand_id
1 'polypeptide(L)'
;MSLHVNDAKISDLWRLDTLGILDPGEKGTRQELEKDAEEHFNRSVKMDSDGNYVVSLPWIQGHPLPTCRNLAERRLKNCINSLKKTGNLEAYEGVFQ
;
A
#
# COMPACT_ATOMS: atom_id res chain seq x y z
N MET A 1 -23.23 -4.74 -38.35
CA MET A 1 -23.62 -3.50 -37.62
C MET A 1 -22.41 -2.57 -37.65
N SER A 2 -22.37 -1.66 -38.62
CA SER A 2 -21.30 -0.66 -38.75
C SER A 2 -21.62 0.51 -37.82
N LEU A 3 -20.79 0.72 -36.81
CA LEU A 3 -20.87 1.89 -35.94
C LEU A 3 -20.32 3.08 -36.72
N HIS A 4 -21.23 3.89 -37.27
CA HIS A 4 -20.89 5.17 -37.87
C HIS A 4 -20.45 6.11 -36.75
N VAL A 5 -19.14 6.28 -36.59
CA VAL A 5 -18.55 7.29 -35.71
C VAL A 5 -18.66 8.62 -36.45
N ASN A 6 -19.79 9.31 -36.26
CA ASN A 6 -19.94 10.69 -36.71
C ASN A 6 -19.02 11.58 -35.87
N ASP A 7 -18.06 12.25 -36.52
CA ASP A 7 -17.36 13.49 -36.11
C ASP A 7 -16.92 13.64 -34.64
N ALA A 8 -16.56 12.55 -33.96
CA ALA A 8 -15.80 12.67 -32.73
C ALA A 8 -14.34 13.01 -33.10
N LYS A 9 -13.89 14.23 -32.78
CA LYS A 9 -12.47 14.56 -32.92
C LYS A 9 -11.69 13.58 -32.04
N ILE A 10 -10.61 13.00 -32.56
CA ILE A 10 -9.76 12.05 -31.80
C ILE A 10 -9.36 12.64 -30.44
N SER A 11 -9.15 13.96 -30.36
CA SER A 11 -8.88 14.68 -29.10
C SER A 11 -9.95 14.46 -28.02
N ASP A 12 -11.21 14.30 -28.39
CA ASP A 12 -12.31 14.07 -27.45
C ASP A 12 -12.30 12.65 -26.88
N LEU A 13 -11.64 11.69 -27.53
CA LEU A 13 -11.45 10.32 -27.03
C LEU A 13 -10.35 10.22 -25.96
N TRP A 14 -9.47 11.23 -25.88
CA TRP A 14 -8.40 11.32 -24.89
C TRP A 14 -8.77 12.14 -23.65
N ARG A 15 -9.95 12.77 -23.66
CA ARG A 15 -10.46 13.47 -22.48
C ARG A 15 -10.95 12.43 -21.49
N LEU A 16 -10.43 12.45 -20.27
CA LEU A 16 -10.86 11.53 -19.23
C LEU A 16 -12.34 11.77 -18.84
N ASP A 17 -12.79 13.02 -18.91
CA ASP A 17 -14.18 13.44 -18.69
C ASP A 17 -15.19 12.72 -19.61
N THR A 18 -14.84 12.54 -20.89
CA THR A 18 -15.72 11.89 -21.88
C THR A 18 -15.79 10.38 -21.67
N LEU A 19 -14.80 9.80 -20.99
CA LEU A 19 -14.76 8.41 -20.57
C LEU A 19 -15.43 8.19 -19.20
N GLY A 20 -15.98 9.24 -18.57
CA GLY A 20 -16.57 9.19 -17.23
C GLY A 20 -15.53 9.06 -16.11
N ILE A 21 -14.25 9.26 -16.42
CA ILE A 21 -13.14 9.23 -15.48
C ILE A 21 -12.87 10.69 -15.07
N LEU A 22 -13.67 11.17 -14.12
CA LEU A 22 -13.43 12.46 -13.48
C LEU A 22 -12.28 12.34 -12.48
N ASP A 23 -11.45 13.38 -12.39
CA ASP A 23 -10.41 13.49 -11.37
C ASP A 23 -11.06 13.30 -9.98
N PRO A 24 -10.56 12.43 -9.09
CA PRO A 24 -11.08 12.30 -7.74
C PRO A 24 -11.22 13.65 -6.99
N GLY A 25 -10.39 14.63 -7.34
CA GLY A 25 -10.48 16.00 -6.80
C GLY A 25 -11.65 16.84 -7.32
N GLU A 26 -12.29 16.45 -8.43
CA GLU A 26 -13.49 17.12 -8.98
C GLU A 26 -14.80 16.56 -8.42
N LYS A 27 -14.76 15.44 -7.69
CA LYS A 27 -15.97 14.75 -7.20
C LYS A 27 -16.56 15.35 -5.92
N GLY A 28 -15.88 16.27 -5.26
CA GLY A 28 -16.35 16.92 -4.04
C GLY A 28 -15.96 18.39 -4.00
N THR A 29 -16.84 19.21 -3.43
CA THR A 29 -16.45 20.56 -2.98
C THR A 29 -15.32 20.45 -1.95
N ARG A 30 -14.48 21.49 -1.86
CA ARG A 30 -13.37 21.53 -0.89
C ARG A 30 -13.83 21.18 0.54
N GLN A 31 -15.03 21.60 0.92
CA GLN A 31 -15.64 21.32 2.22
C GLN A 31 -15.95 19.84 2.44
N GLU A 32 -16.39 19.13 1.38
CA GLU A 32 -16.66 17.69 1.45
C GLU A 32 -15.35 16.89 1.57
N LEU A 33 -14.31 17.30 0.85
CA LEU A 33 -12.98 16.69 0.96
C LEU A 33 -12.37 16.89 2.35
N GLU A 34 -12.51 18.08 2.92
CA GLU A 34 -12.05 18.38 4.29
C GLU A 34 -12.81 17.53 5.31
N LYS A 35 -14.14 17.40 5.16
CA LYS A 35 -14.96 16.57 6.04
C LYS A 35 -14.61 15.08 5.93
N ASP A 36 -14.42 14.56 4.73
CA ASP A 36 -14.03 13.16 4.52
C ASP A 36 -12.65 12.85 5.13
N ALA A 37 -11.71 13.80 5.02
CA ALA A 37 -10.40 13.68 5.63
C ALA A 37 -10.47 13.67 7.17
N GLU A 38 -11.29 14.54 7.77
CA GLU A 38 -11.55 14.57 9.21
C GLU A 38 -12.21 13.28 9.70
N GLU A 39 -13.24 12.79 9.01
CA GLU A 39 -13.91 11.53 9.35
C GLU A 39 -12.96 10.33 9.25
N HIS A 40 -12.13 10.28 8.21
CA HIS A 40 -11.12 9.24 8.05
C HIS A 40 -10.06 9.29 9.16
N PHE A 41 -9.59 10.48 9.54
CA PHE A 41 -8.63 10.68 10.62
C PHE A 41 -9.19 10.21 11.96
N ASN A 42 -10.40 10.65 12.31
CA ASN A 42 -11.06 10.27 13.56
C ASN A 42 -11.35 8.76 13.64
N ARG A 43 -11.59 8.10 12.50
CA ARG A 43 -11.76 6.64 12.45
C ARG A 43 -10.44 5.89 12.62
N SER A 44 -9.37 6.40 12.00
CA SER A 44 -8.09 5.70 11.88
C SER A 44 -7.17 5.91 13.08
N VAL A 45 -7.27 7.07 13.74
CA VAL A 45 -6.40 7.47 14.85
C VAL A 45 -7.17 7.43 16.16
N LYS A 46 -6.67 6.63 17.10
CA LYS A 46 -7.21 6.53 18.47
C LYS A 46 -6.10 6.80 19.47
N MET A 47 -6.46 7.26 20.66
CA MET A 47 -5.50 7.41 21.76
C MET A 47 -5.64 6.20 22.69
N ASP A 48 -4.51 5.59 23.03
CA ASP A 48 -4.45 4.49 23.99
C ASP A 48 -4.57 5.01 25.44
N SER A 49 -4.82 4.12 26.41
CA SER A 49 -4.90 4.47 27.83
C SER A 49 -3.63 5.13 28.37
N ASP A 50 -2.49 4.86 27.73
CA ASP A 50 -1.18 5.40 28.08
C ASP A 50 -0.88 6.73 27.37
N GLY A 51 -1.85 7.30 26.64
CA GLY A 51 -1.71 8.57 25.93
C GLY A 51 -1.00 8.47 24.57
N ASN A 52 -0.74 7.26 24.08
CA ASN A 52 -0.08 7.05 22.79
C ASN A 52 -1.10 7.10 21.63
N TYR A 53 -0.73 7.74 20.52
CA TYR A 53 -1.54 7.69 19.30
C TYR A 53 -1.37 6.34 18.58
N VAL A 54 -2.47 5.58 18.49
CA VAL A 54 -2.57 4.31 17.76
C VAL A 54 -3.28 4.55 16.45
N VAL A 55 -2.56 4.31 15.35
CA VAL A 55 -3.11 4.42 13.99
C VAL A 55 -3.29 3.02 13.42
N SER A 56 -4.53 2.64 13.11
CA SER A 56 -4.76 1.42 12.34
C SER A 56 -4.48 1.73 10.86
N LEU A 57 -3.42 1.13 10.31
CA LEU A 57 -3.23 1.16 8.86
C LEU A 57 -4.47 0.56 8.17
N PRO A 58 -4.92 1.11 7.04
CA PRO A 58 -6.06 0.61 6.29
C PRO A 58 -5.64 -0.68 5.60
N TRP A 59 -5.53 -1.76 6.36
CA TRP A 59 -5.36 -3.09 5.81
C TRP A 59 -6.63 -3.42 5.06
N ILE A 60 -6.48 -3.76 3.77
CA ILE A 60 -7.61 -4.18 2.95
C ILE A 60 -8.21 -5.42 3.63
N GLN A 61 -9.46 -5.28 4.12
CA GLN A 61 -10.18 -6.41 4.70
C GLN A 61 -10.25 -7.55 3.70
N GLY A 62 -9.89 -8.77 4.14
CA GLY A 62 -9.90 -9.96 3.29
C GLY A 62 -8.59 -10.22 2.53
N HIS A 63 -7.56 -9.40 2.69
CA HIS A 63 -6.21 -9.72 2.22
C HIS A 63 -5.36 -10.25 3.38
N PRO A 64 -5.12 -11.58 3.46
CA PRO A 64 -4.25 -12.13 4.48
C PRO A 64 -2.84 -11.55 4.31
N LEU A 65 -2.23 -11.14 5.42
CA LEU A 65 -0.84 -10.71 5.40
C LEU A 65 -0.01 -11.84 4.80
N PRO A 66 0.83 -11.56 3.77
CA PRO A 66 1.67 -12.58 3.21
C PRO A 66 2.55 -13.10 4.34
N THR A 67 2.41 -14.39 4.63
CA THR A 67 3.24 -15.07 5.61
C THR A 67 4.60 -15.24 4.94
N CYS A 68 5.42 -14.19 4.96
CA CYS A 68 6.76 -14.12 4.37
C CYS A 68 7.76 -15.10 5.02
N ARG A 69 7.27 -16.09 5.78
CA ARG A 69 8.02 -17.15 6.45
C ARG A 69 8.94 -17.89 5.48
N ASN A 70 8.42 -18.36 4.34
CA ASN A 70 9.23 -19.09 3.36
C ASN A 70 10.37 -18.22 2.80
N LEU A 71 10.11 -16.93 2.58
CA LEU A 71 11.12 -15.98 2.10
C LEU A 71 12.17 -15.70 3.18
N ALA A 72 11.73 -15.49 4.42
CA ALA A 72 12.61 -15.27 5.57
C ALA A 72 13.50 -16.49 5.84
N GLU A 73 12.92 -17.69 5.82
CA GLU A 73 13.65 -18.94 5.99
C GLU A 73 14.68 -19.16 4.88
N ARG A 74 14.32 -18.88 3.62
CA ARG A 74 15.28 -18.94 2.50
C ARG A 74 16.42 -17.95 2.67
N ARG A 75 16.13 -16.71 3.07
CA ARG A 75 17.16 -15.68 3.34
C ARG A 75 18.08 -16.11 4.48
N LEU A 76 17.53 -16.68 5.55
CA LEU A 76 18.29 -17.22 6.67
C LEU A 76 19.24 -18.35 6.22
N LYS A 77 18.73 -19.34 5.49
CA LYS A 77 19.55 -20.43 4.94
C LYS A 77 20.70 -19.92 4.06
N ASN A 78 20.43 -18.92 3.22
CA ASN A 78 21.45 -18.30 2.39
C ASN A 78 22.52 -17.57 3.21
N CYS A 79 22.11 -16.81 4.23
CA CYS A 79 23.04 -16.15 5.17
C CYS A 79 23.93 -17.17 5.86
N ILE A 80 23.35 -18.24 6.44
CA ILE A 80 24.11 -19.31 7.10
C ILE A 80 25.10 -19.96 6.13
N ASN A 81 24.68 -20.27 4.91
CA ASN A 81 25.55 -20.86 3.89
C ASN A 81 26.71 -19.92 3.50
N SER A 82 26.45 -18.60 3.41
CA SER A 82 27.50 -17.61 3.17
C SER A 82 28.49 -17.53 4.32
N LEU A 83 28.00 -17.53 5.56
CA LEU A 83 28.83 -17.51 6.78
C LEU A 83 29.71 -18.75 6.90
N LYS A 84 29.18 -19.92 6.53
CA LYS A 84 29.96 -21.17 6.46
C LYS A 84 31.06 -21.09 5.40
N LYS A 85 30.76 -20.54 4.22
CA LYS A 85 31.75 -20.38 3.14
C LYS A 85 32.89 -19.44 3.53
N THR A 86 32.60 -18.39 4.30
CA THR A 86 33.62 -17.44 4.78
C THR A 86 34.31 -17.88 6.07
N GLY A 87 33.87 -18.98 6.70
CA GLY A 87 34.41 -19.46 7.97
C GLY A 87 34.02 -18.62 9.18
N ASN A 88 33.09 -17.68 9.03
CA ASN A 88 32.74 -16.69 10.07
C ASN A 88 31.53 -17.11 10.93
N LEU A 89 31.05 -18.34 10.80
CA LEU A 89 29.84 -18.78 11.49
C LEU A 89 30.01 -18.77 13.02
N GLU A 90 31.10 -19.32 13.53
CA GLU A 90 31.39 -19.37 14.98
C GLU A 90 31.58 -17.98 15.57
N ALA A 91 32.28 -17.09 14.85
CA ALA A 91 32.47 -15.70 15.25
C ALA A 91 31.13 -14.93 15.34
N TYR A 92 30.19 -15.22 14.44
CA TYR A 92 28.85 -14.63 14.48
C TYR A 92 28.02 -15.18 15.64
N GLU A 93 28.11 -16.48 15.93
CA GLU A 93 27.40 -17.11 17.05
C GLU A 93 27.85 -16.57 18.42
N GLY A 94 29.14 -16.24 18.56
CA GLY A 94 29.68 -15.60 19.76
C GLY A 94 29.18 -14.18 20.04
N VAL A 95 28.52 -13.49 19.10
CA VAL A 95 27.94 -12.15 19.32
C VAL A 95 26.67 -12.22 20.19
N PHE A 96 26.00 -13.37 20.21
CA PHE A 96 24.72 -13.56 20.90
C PHE A 96 24.84 -14.27 22.26
N GLN A 97 26.07 -14.57 22.71
CA GLN A 97 26.36 -15.00 24.07
C GLN A 97 26.65 -13.81 24.98
#